data_AF-A0A5R8YH66-F1
#
_entry.id   AF-A0A5R8YH66-F1
#
_cell.length_a   1.000
_cell.length_b   1.000
_cell.length_c   1.000
_cell.angle_alpha   90.00
_cell.angle_beta   90.00
_cell.angle_gamma   90.00
#
_symmetry.space_group_name_H-M   'P 1'
#
loop_
_entity.id
_entity.type
_entity.pdbx_description
1 polymer ?
#
loop_
_entity_poly.entity_id
_entity_poly.type
_entity_poly.pdbx_seq_one_letter_code
_entity_poly.pdbx_strand_id
1 'polypeptide(L)'
;MNGEIAALSQVATWPNADRRVKIVLANQFRAAGLDMEGFEFFSDLSSRTPGDGLLLALAGAFQARLDGQAGAAIAKLDAATSLDLGLPHYYRGTSLAGLPGCAGRAETVVADLEFVLMVKDQFPPGFMRPVHAALSRAYDLLGRTEEAARARGRAGDPATDHLITDHWGSPEDGFRFVPRRMVEHAPGVHVAQGYDFADVGFVLTGTGVVAVDAASTPEHAAAALRDLREITDLPVTHVILTHAHWDHIGGLEALTADGAEVIAQANFPHELALQSSGPPPLGYYLPIGHDRRARVEPDRLVHDVEKLTIGGVDFTLVPVPGGETEDGLVVHLPSLEVAFIGDMCMPYLGAPTLAEGSPQGLFQAMQTVMDLHPRKLVHGHPALTENYTIEAFPGLLAALRDLEGVITAGISDGLTLTEILRLDHLPASLRDHPASVMPYLVTRDNFIQRVHRQRTGYWHRSGEGVERFTSGELSAAVDLLGGGSASAFVTAGLELARRGEHPLALHIVDLGLLSHPGVPELAGLRQSLLQSMVARNQMLNPFKFMHYASLAGLELRPTG
;
A
#
# COMPACT_ATOMS: atom_id res chain seq x y z
N MET A 1 12.04 -18.83 -8.33
CA MET A 1 10.81 -18.68 -7.51
C MET A 1 10.84 -17.29 -6.89
N ASN A 2 9.73 -16.57 -6.88
CA ASN A 2 9.65 -15.21 -6.32
C ASN A 2 9.89 -15.26 -4.79
N GLY A 3 10.93 -14.59 -4.27
CA GLY A 3 11.30 -14.63 -2.84
C GLY A 3 10.15 -14.19 -1.92
N GLU A 4 9.32 -13.26 -2.40
CA GLU A 4 8.11 -12.79 -1.72
C GLU A 4 7.05 -13.90 -1.55
N ILE A 5 6.78 -14.67 -2.61
CA ILE A 5 5.88 -15.84 -2.53
C ILE A 5 6.46 -16.89 -1.59
N ALA A 6 7.77 -17.15 -1.67
CA ALA A 6 8.42 -18.13 -0.81
C ALA A 6 8.28 -17.77 0.69
N ALA A 7 8.56 -16.50 1.03
CA ALA A 7 8.41 -16.00 2.40
C ALA A 7 6.96 -16.08 2.88
N LEU A 8 6.01 -15.61 2.08
CA LEU A 8 4.58 -15.68 2.39
C LEU A 8 4.09 -17.13 2.54
N SER A 9 4.52 -18.04 1.66
CA SER A 9 4.20 -19.47 1.75
C SER A 9 4.72 -20.09 3.04
N GLN A 10 5.96 -19.77 3.44
CA GLN A 10 6.52 -20.25 4.70
C GLN A 10 5.69 -19.75 5.90
N VAL A 11 5.40 -18.45 5.94
CA VAL A 11 4.63 -17.83 7.03
C VAL A 11 3.19 -18.35 7.07
N ALA A 12 2.53 -18.53 5.92
CA ALA A 12 1.14 -19.00 5.85
C ALA A 12 0.94 -20.41 6.44
N THR A 13 2.02 -21.18 6.62
CA THR A 13 1.98 -22.49 7.30
C THR A 13 2.13 -22.42 8.82
N TRP A 14 2.39 -21.23 9.39
CA TRP A 14 2.50 -21.10 10.84
C TRP A 14 1.13 -21.27 11.52
N PRO A 15 1.06 -21.90 12.70
CA PRO A 15 -0.21 -22.18 13.38
C PRO A 15 -1.04 -20.93 13.69
N ASN A 16 -0.37 -19.81 13.93
CA ASN A 16 -0.95 -18.51 14.28
C ASN A 16 -0.87 -17.49 13.12
N ALA A 17 -0.65 -17.95 11.88
CA ALA A 17 -0.57 -17.06 10.73
C ALA A 17 -1.89 -16.29 10.55
N ASP A 18 -1.78 -14.96 10.45
CA ASP A 18 -2.93 -14.08 10.23
C ASP A 18 -3.65 -14.41 8.90
N ARG A 19 -4.99 -14.29 8.89
CA ARG A 19 -5.81 -14.52 7.68
C ARG A 19 -5.35 -13.64 6.52
N ARG A 20 -4.90 -12.41 6.76
CA ARG A 20 -4.37 -11.46 5.78
C ARG A 20 -3.15 -12.01 5.04
N VAL A 21 -2.25 -12.72 5.71
CA VAL A 21 -1.08 -13.36 5.05
C VAL A 21 -1.54 -14.32 3.96
N LYS A 22 -2.54 -15.17 4.27
CA LYS A 22 -3.11 -16.14 3.32
C LYS A 22 -3.76 -15.45 2.12
N ILE A 23 -4.47 -14.35 2.36
CA ILE A 23 -5.12 -13.58 1.29
C ILE A 23 -4.10 -12.88 0.40
N VAL A 24 -3.08 -12.26 0.99
CA VAL A 24 -1.97 -11.63 0.27
C VAL A 24 -1.22 -12.66 -0.57
N LEU A 25 -0.92 -13.84 -0.01
CA LEU A 25 -0.28 -14.94 -0.73
C LEU A 25 -1.14 -15.41 -1.92
N ALA A 26 -2.44 -15.57 -1.73
CA ALA A 26 -3.36 -15.92 -2.82
C ALA A 26 -3.33 -14.87 -3.93
N ASN A 27 -3.30 -13.58 -3.58
CA ASN A 27 -3.17 -12.54 -4.59
C ASN A 27 -1.81 -12.57 -5.30
N GLN A 28 -0.71 -12.89 -4.60
CA GLN A 28 0.61 -13.04 -5.23
C GLN A 28 0.67 -14.21 -6.21
N PHE A 29 0.10 -15.37 -5.86
CA PHE A 29 -0.04 -16.49 -6.80
C PHE A 29 -0.86 -16.09 -8.03
N ARG A 30 -2.00 -15.42 -7.82
CA ARG A 30 -2.88 -14.95 -8.90
C ARG A 30 -2.17 -13.96 -9.82
N ALA A 31 -1.49 -12.96 -9.26
CA ALA A 31 -0.76 -11.94 -10.02
C ALA A 31 0.43 -12.52 -10.80
N ALA A 32 0.99 -13.64 -10.33
CA ALA A 32 2.05 -14.37 -11.01
C ALA A 32 1.55 -15.40 -12.04
N GLY A 33 0.23 -15.60 -12.17
CA GLY A 33 -0.35 -16.61 -13.06
C GLY A 33 -0.11 -18.05 -12.60
N LEU A 34 0.20 -18.26 -11.32
CA LEU A 34 0.54 -19.55 -10.72
C LEU A 34 -0.71 -20.22 -10.15
N ASP A 35 -1.72 -20.43 -11.01
CA ASP A 35 -3.03 -20.93 -10.59
C ASP A 35 -2.98 -22.38 -10.07
N MET A 36 -2.13 -23.22 -10.66
CA MET A 36 -1.93 -24.61 -10.23
C MET A 36 -1.23 -24.68 -8.88
N GLU A 37 -0.12 -23.95 -8.72
CA GLU A 37 0.65 -23.91 -7.48
C GLU A 37 -0.19 -23.32 -6.33
N GLY A 38 -0.98 -22.29 -6.61
CA GLY A 38 -1.95 -21.74 -5.66
C GLY A 38 -2.99 -22.78 -5.23
N PHE A 39 -3.57 -23.52 -6.20
CA PHE A 39 -4.51 -24.59 -5.92
C PHE A 39 -3.89 -25.69 -5.04
N GLU A 40 -2.72 -26.18 -5.38
CA GLU A 40 -2.00 -27.22 -4.63
C GLU A 40 -1.69 -26.74 -3.21
N PHE A 41 -1.16 -25.53 -3.06
CA PHE A 41 -0.80 -24.96 -1.76
C PHE A 41 -2.00 -24.82 -0.83
N PHE A 42 -3.09 -24.18 -1.29
CA PHE A 42 -4.27 -23.97 -0.45
C PHE A 42 -5.06 -25.25 -0.21
N SER A 43 -5.03 -26.22 -1.14
CA SER A 43 -5.64 -27.53 -0.93
C SER A 43 -4.90 -28.32 0.16
N ASP A 44 -3.56 -28.34 0.13
CA ASP A 44 -2.76 -28.96 1.18
C ASP A 44 -3.00 -28.28 2.54
N LEU A 45 -2.94 -26.95 2.59
CA LEU A 45 -3.14 -26.19 3.84
C LEU A 45 -4.56 -26.38 4.40
N SER A 46 -5.58 -26.42 3.54
CA SER A 46 -6.97 -26.73 3.92
C SER A 46 -7.11 -28.15 4.45
N SER A 47 -6.42 -29.14 3.86
CA SER A 47 -6.45 -30.53 4.34
C SER A 47 -5.83 -30.70 5.73
N ARG A 48 -4.80 -29.89 6.05
CA ARG A 48 -4.14 -29.84 7.36
C ARG A 48 -4.93 -29.05 8.41
N THR A 49 -5.88 -28.22 7.96
CA THR A 49 -6.71 -27.37 8.84
C THR A 49 -8.21 -27.55 8.53
N PRO A 50 -8.80 -28.74 8.77
CA PRO A 50 -10.21 -28.98 8.46
C PRO A 50 -11.13 -28.00 9.18
N GLY A 51 -12.13 -27.46 8.48
CA GLY A 51 -13.09 -26.50 9.02
C GLY A 51 -12.72 -25.03 8.79
N ASP A 52 -11.52 -24.70 8.31
CA ASP A 52 -11.18 -23.34 7.88
C ASP A 52 -11.84 -23.03 6.52
N GLY A 53 -12.98 -22.33 6.57
CA GLY A 53 -13.75 -21.94 5.38
C GLY A 53 -12.97 -21.05 4.41
N LEU A 54 -12.06 -20.20 4.90
CA LEU A 54 -11.25 -19.34 4.04
C LEU A 54 -10.28 -20.16 3.20
N LEU A 55 -9.56 -21.10 3.81
CA LEU A 55 -8.61 -21.96 3.09
C LEU A 55 -9.30 -22.81 2.03
N LEU A 56 -10.48 -23.36 2.35
CA LEU A 56 -11.27 -24.13 1.39
C LEU A 56 -11.79 -23.23 0.25
N ALA A 57 -12.21 -22.01 0.55
CA ALA A 57 -12.65 -21.04 -0.45
C ALA A 57 -11.51 -20.64 -1.39
N LEU A 58 -10.30 -20.40 -0.86
CA LEU A 58 -9.11 -20.08 -1.67
C LEU A 58 -8.74 -21.25 -2.60
N ALA A 59 -8.72 -22.48 -2.08
CA ALA A 59 -8.50 -23.67 -2.91
C ALA A 59 -9.56 -23.79 -4.02
N GLY A 60 -10.84 -23.58 -3.69
CA GLY A 60 -11.92 -23.57 -4.68
C GLY A 60 -11.78 -22.46 -5.73
N ALA A 61 -11.37 -21.26 -5.32
CA ALA A 61 -11.18 -20.11 -6.22
C ALA A 61 -10.05 -20.34 -7.23
N PHE A 62 -8.92 -20.91 -6.80
CA PHE A 62 -7.86 -21.33 -7.73
C PHE A 62 -8.31 -22.48 -8.63
N GLN A 63 -8.99 -23.48 -8.07
CA GLN A 63 -9.49 -24.60 -8.87
C GLN A 63 -10.46 -24.17 -9.97
N ALA A 64 -11.28 -23.14 -9.74
CA ALA A 64 -12.23 -22.61 -10.72
C ALA A 64 -11.55 -22.07 -11.98
N ARG A 65 -10.25 -21.76 -11.90
CA ARG A 65 -9.43 -21.22 -12.98
C ARG A 65 -8.68 -22.29 -13.77
N LEU A 66 -8.71 -23.54 -13.30
CA LEU A 66 -8.10 -24.68 -13.97
C LEU A 66 -9.06 -25.28 -15.01
N ASP A 67 -8.53 -25.59 -16.19
CA ASP A 67 -9.31 -26.14 -17.29
C ASP A 67 -10.03 -27.44 -16.88
N GLY A 68 -11.34 -27.48 -17.13
CA GLY A 68 -12.18 -28.65 -16.86
C GLY A 68 -12.49 -28.91 -15.37
N GLN A 69 -12.11 -28.01 -14.45
CA GLN A 69 -12.26 -28.22 -13.00
C GLN A 69 -13.44 -27.47 -12.36
N ALA A 70 -14.25 -26.75 -13.14
CA ALA A 70 -15.31 -25.88 -12.64
C ALA A 70 -16.31 -26.55 -11.69
N GLY A 71 -16.76 -27.78 -11.98
CA GLY A 71 -17.72 -28.49 -11.12
C GLY A 71 -17.15 -28.81 -9.73
N ALA A 72 -15.91 -29.28 -9.67
CA ALA A 72 -15.23 -29.58 -8.41
C ALA A 72 -14.91 -28.31 -7.61
N ALA A 73 -14.59 -27.22 -8.30
CA ALA A 73 -14.37 -25.91 -7.69
C ALA A 73 -15.66 -25.37 -7.04
N ILE A 74 -16.80 -25.43 -7.74
CA ILE A 74 -18.10 -24.99 -7.23
C ILE A 74 -18.47 -25.76 -5.96
N ALA A 75 -18.30 -27.08 -5.96
CA ALA A 75 -18.58 -27.92 -4.79
C ALA A 75 -17.72 -27.51 -3.57
N LYS A 76 -16.43 -27.20 -3.78
CA LYS A 76 -15.57 -26.68 -2.70
C LYS A 76 -16.03 -25.32 -2.19
N LEU A 77 -16.39 -24.40 -3.09
CA LEU A 77 -16.84 -23.06 -2.73
C LEU A 77 -18.17 -23.09 -1.95
N ASP A 78 -19.12 -23.94 -2.33
CA ASP A 78 -20.37 -24.12 -1.58
C ASP A 78 -20.11 -24.67 -0.17
N ALA A 79 -19.25 -25.69 -0.05
CA ALA A 79 -18.83 -26.22 1.24
C ALA A 79 -18.17 -25.13 2.10
N ALA A 80 -17.30 -24.29 1.52
CA ALA A 80 -16.63 -23.21 2.23
C ALA A 80 -17.61 -22.17 2.81
N THR A 81 -18.63 -21.76 2.04
CA THR A 81 -19.67 -20.83 2.54
C THR A 81 -20.56 -21.41 3.64
N SER A 82 -20.58 -22.73 3.78
CA SER A 82 -21.30 -23.40 4.88
C SER A 82 -20.48 -23.46 6.18
N LEU A 83 -19.17 -23.17 6.12
CA LEU A 83 -18.25 -23.20 7.26
C LEU A 83 -18.05 -21.83 7.92
N ASP A 84 -17.95 -20.76 7.13
CA ASP A 84 -17.70 -19.41 7.64
C ASP A 84 -18.43 -18.34 6.78
N LEU A 85 -18.93 -17.30 7.45
CA LEU A 85 -19.50 -16.12 6.80
C LEU A 85 -18.38 -15.16 6.39
N GLY A 86 -18.66 -14.23 5.48
CA GLY A 86 -17.67 -13.24 5.04
C GLY A 86 -16.84 -13.70 3.84
N LEU A 87 -15.53 -13.82 3.98
CA LEU A 87 -14.59 -14.07 2.87
C LEU A 87 -14.94 -15.28 1.98
N PRO A 88 -15.46 -16.41 2.49
CA PRO A 88 -15.91 -17.49 1.61
C PRO A 88 -17.00 -17.08 0.61
N HIS A 89 -17.91 -16.18 1.01
CA HIS A 89 -18.98 -15.67 0.14
C HIS A 89 -18.40 -14.75 -0.94
N TYR A 90 -17.43 -13.91 -0.58
CA TYR A 90 -16.67 -13.11 -1.54
C TYR A 90 -16.00 -14.00 -2.60
N TYR A 91 -15.27 -15.04 -2.18
CA TYR A 91 -14.57 -15.93 -3.12
C TYR A 91 -15.54 -16.78 -3.95
N ARG A 92 -16.67 -17.25 -3.39
CA ARG A 92 -17.70 -17.96 -4.17
C ARG A 92 -18.33 -17.04 -5.20
N GLY A 93 -18.82 -15.87 -4.79
CA GLY A 93 -19.48 -14.92 -5.68
C GLY A 93 -18.57 -14.45 -6.82
N THR A 94 -17.33 -14.04 -6.51
CA THR A 94 -16.37 -13.59 -7.53
C THR A 94 -15.90 -14.72 -8.46
N SER A 95 -15.69 -15.94 -7.95
CA SER A 95 -15.28 -17.09 -8.77
C SER A 95 -16.40 -17.55 -9.70
N LEU A 96 -17.63 -17.68 -9.18
CA LEU A 96 -18.81 -18.00 -9.99
C LEU A 96 -19.02 -16.96 -11.08
N ALA A 97 -18.89 -15.67 -10.76
CA ALA A 97 -19.01 -14.58 -11.73
C ALA A 97 -17.94 -14.61 -12.83
N GLY A 98 -16.79 -15.26 -12.59
CA GLY A 98 -15.74 -15.46 -13.58
C GLY A 98 -15.97 -16.65 -14.52
N LEU A 99 -16.88 -17.56 -14.18
CA LEU A 99 -17.24 -18.70 -15.02
C LEU A 99 -18.23 -18.30 -16.12
N PRO A 100 -18.20 -18.95 -17.30
CA PRO A 100 -19.16 -18.71 -18.37
C PRO A 100 -20.62 -18.76 -17.88
N GLY A 101 -21.40 -17.71 -18.15
CA GLY A 101 -22.80 -17.61 -17.74
C GLY A 101 -23.03 -17.69 -16.22
N CYS A 102 -22.03 -17.33 -15.42
CA CYS A 102 -22.00 -17.53 -13.97
C CYS A 102 -22.27 -18.98 -13.53
N ALA A 103 -21.92 -19.96 -14.40
CA ALA A 103 -22.29 -21.37 -14.24
C ALA A 103 -23.79 -21.61 -13.99
N GLY A 104 -24.67 -20.74 -14.51
CA GLY A 104 -26.12 -20.79 -14.28
C GLY A 104 -26.55 -20.35 -12.88
N ARG A 105 -25.67 -19.70 -12.10
CA ARG A 105 -25.89 -19.32 -10.69
C ARG A 105 -25.80 -17.81 -10.45
N ALA A 106 -26.27 -17.00 -11.41
CA ALA A 106 -26.24 -15.54 -11.30
C ALA A 106 -26.97 -15.02 -10.03
N GLU A 107 -28.09 -15.64 -9.64
CA GLU A 107 -28.80 -15.35 -8.38
C GLU A 107 -27.91 -15.57 -7.13
N THR A 108 -27.12 -16.66 -7.10
CA THR A 108 -26.17 -16.91 -6.01
C THR A 108 -25.08 -15.85 -5.97
N VAL A 109 -24.53 -15.47 -7.13
CA VAL A 109 -23.52 -14.41 -7.22
C VAL A 109 -24.06 -13.11 -6.63
N VAL A 110 -25.27 -12.72 -7.01
CA VAL A 110 -25.93 -11.52 -6.48
C VAL A 110 -26.08 -11.61 -4.96
N ALA A 111 -26.65 -12.71 -4.45
CA ALA A 111 -26.89 -12.87 -3.01
C ALA A 111 -25.59 -12.79 -2.19
N ASP A 112 -24.52 -13.45 -2.64
CA ASP A 112 -23.23 -13.43 -1.97
C ASP A 112 -22.61 -12.03 -1.95
N LEU A 113 -22.65 -11.35 -3.09
CA LEU A 113 -21.92 -10.09 -3.27
C LEU A 113 -22.70 -8.88 -2.76
N GLU A 114 -24.04 -8.90 -2.77
CA GLU A 114 -24.85 -7.92 -2.05
C GLU A 114 -24.68 -8.08 -0.53
N PHE A 115 -24.55 -9.32 -0.02
CA PHE A 115 -24.15 -9.56 1.37
C PHE A 115 -22.79 -8.95 1.69
N VAL A 116 -21.77 -9.17 0.83
CA VAL A 116 -20.43 -8.56 1.00
C VAL A 116 -20.52 -7.04 1.08
N LEU A 117 -21.29 -6.39 0.19
CA LEU A 117 -21.47 -4.94 0.22
C LEU A 117 -22.17 -4.45 1.50
N MET A 118 -23.14 -5.22 2.01
CA MET A 118 -23.88 -4.88 3.23
C MET A 118 -22.99 -4.92 4.48
N VAL A 119 -22.01 -5.81 4.53
CA VAL A 119 -21.07 -5.96 5.65
C VAL A 119 -19.64 -5.55 5.29
N LYS A 120 -19.47 -4.63 4.33
CA LYS A 120 -18.15 -4.24 3.77
C LYS A 120 -17.13 -3.81 4.83
N ASP A 121 -17.57 -3.21 5.93
CA ASP A 121 -16.70 -2.76 7.02
C ASP A 121 -16.10 -3.91 7.84
N GLN A 122 -16.58 -5.15 7.64
CA GLN A 122 -16.01 -6.37 8.23
C GLN A 122 -14.95 -7.03 7.32
N PHE A 123 -14.78 -6.54 6.10
CA PHE A 123 -13.77 -7.02 5.17
C PHE A 123 -12.50 -6.17 5.28
N PRO A 124 -11.32 -6.73 4.96
CA PRO A 124 -10.15 -5.88 4.74
C PRO A 124 -10.48 -4.83 3.66
N PRO A 125 -9.96 -3.59 3.74
CA PRO A 125 -10.15 -2.63 2.66
C PRO A 125 -9.52 -3.13 1.36
N GLY A 126 -10.03 -2.64 0.24
CA GLY A 126 -9.49 -2.99 -1.07
C GLY A 126 -10.07 -4.27 -1.64
N PHE A 127 -11.38 -4.50 -1.46
CA PHE A 127 -12.07 -5.71 -1.94
C PHE A 127 -13.33 -5.38 -2.73
N MET A 128 -13.73 -4.12 -2.86
CA MET A 128 -15.04 -3.78 -3.42
C MET A 128 -15.03 -3.70 -4.94
N ARG A 129 -13.89 -3.39 -5.58
CA ARG A 129 -13.78 -3.37 -7.05
C ARG A 129 -14.21 -4.69 -7.72
N PRO A 130 -13.68 -5.88 -7.32
CA PRO A 130 -14.12 -7.16 -7.90
C PRO A 130 -15.57 -7.50 -7.62
N VAL A 131 -16.10 -7.07 -6.46
CA VAL A 131 -17.50 -7.27 -6.07
C VAL A 131 -18.40 -6.56 -7.08
N HIS A 132 -18.11 -5.29 -7.37
CA HIS A 132 -18.86 -4.52 -8.36
C HIS A 132 -18.71 -5.08 -9.78
N ALA A 133 -17.51 -5.49 -10.18
CA ALA A 133 -17.30 -6.12 -11.49
C ALA A 133 -18.11 -7.42 -11.63
N ALA A 134 -18.09 -8.28 -10.62
CA ALA A 134 -18.84 -9.54 -10.60
C ALA A 134 -20.36 -9.34 -10.54
N LEU A 135 -20.84 -8.40 -9.73
CA LEU A 135 -22.25 -8.02 -9.67
C LEU A 135 -22.75 -7.52 -11.02
N SER A 136 -21.95 -6.72 -11.73
CA SER A 136 -22.36 -6.22 -13.04
C SER A 136 -22.66 -7.32 -14.05
N ARG A 137 -21.80 -8.36 -14.09
CA ARG A 137 -21.98 -9.53 -14.96
C ARG A 137 -23.21 -10.35 -14.56
N ALA A 138 -23.43 -10.55 -13.26
CA ALA A 138 -24.58 -11.29 -12.78
C ALA A 138 -25.89 -10.55 -13.03
N TYR A 139 -25.92 -9.23 -12.81
CA TYR A 139 -27.09 -8.39 -13.09
C TYR A 139 -27.44 -8.37 -14.58
N ASP A 140 -26.47 -8.29 -15.49
CA ASP A 140 -26.73 -8.38 -16.93
C ASP A 140 -27.41 -9.71 -17.30
N LEU A 141 -26.92 -10.83 -16.77
CA LEU A 141 -27.51 -12.16 -17.02
C LEU A 141 -28.95 -12.29 -16.49
N LEU A 142 -29.29 -11.53 -15.45
CA LEU A 142 -30.63 -11.49 -14.85
C LEU A 142 -31.54 -10.41 -15.48
N GLY A 143 -31.05 -9.63 -16.45
CA GLY A 143 -31.79 -8.53 -17.07
C GLY A 143 -31.92 -7.27 -16.19
N ARG A 144 -31.17 -7.18 -15.09
CA ARG A 144 -31.13 -6.06 -14.12
C ARG A 144 -30.26 -4.90 -14.63
N THR A 145 -30.67 -4.30 -15.75
CA THR A 145 -29.83 -3.40 -16.56
C THR A 145 -29.34 -2.15 -15.81
N GLU A 146 -30.19 -1.54 -14.98
CA GLU A 146 -29.81 -0.33 -14.21
C GLU A 146 -28.82 -0.65 -13.09
N GLU A 147 -28.99 -1.78 -12.40
CA GLU A 147 -28.06 -2.21 -11.37
C GLU A 147 -26.73 -2.64 -11.97
N ALA A 148 -26.76 -3.30 -13.15
CA ALA A 148 -25.56 -3.63 -13.90
C ALA A 148 -24.77 -2.39 -14.32
N ALA A 149 -25.45 -1.34 -14.81
CA ALA A 149 -24.81 -0.08 -15.17
C ALA A 149 -24.18 0.63 -13.95
N ARG A 150 -24.88 0.65 -12.81
CA ARG A 150 -24.35 1.19 -11.55
C ARG A 150 -23.13 0.41 -11.05
N ALA A 151 -23.19 -0.92 -11.08
CA ALA A 151 -22.10 -1.79 -10.68
C ALA A 151 -20.88 -1.63 -11.60
N ARG A 152 -21.07 -1.55 -12.93
CA ARG A 152 -19.98 -1.22 -13.88
C ARG A 152 -19.32 0.12 -13.57
N GLY A 153 -20.12 1.15 -13.29
CA GLY A 153 -19.61 2.48 -12.95
C GLY A 153 -18.66 2.45 -11.75
N ARG A 154 -18.96 1.65 -10.72
CA ARG A 154 -18.13 1.47 -9.52
C ARG A 154 -16.94 0.53 -9.72
N ALA A 155 -17.07 -0.47 -10.59
CA ALA A 155 -15.96 -1.36 -10.93
C ALA A 155 -14.82 -0.60 -11.66
N GLY A 156 -15.20 0.39 -12.48
CA GLY A 156 -14.27 1.17 -13.28
C GLY A 156 -14.01 0.55 -14.65
N ASP A 157 -12.83 0.79 -15.20
CA ASP A 157 -12.43 0.28 -16.52
C ASP A 157 -12.20 -1.24 -16.47
N PRO A 158 -12.73 -2.03 -17.43
CA PRO A 158 -12.43 -3.47 -17.54
C PRO A 158 -10.93 -3.81 -17.57
N ALA A 159 -10.06 -2.90 -18.02
CA ALA A 159 -8.61 -3.05 -17.95
C ALA A 159 -8.10 -3.22 -16.50
N THR A 160 -8.89 -2.81 -15.50
CA THR A 160 -8.60 -2.92 -14.07
C THR A 160 -9.32 -4.08 -13.37
N ASP A 161 -10.05 -4.93 -14.09
CA ASP A 161 -10.81 -6.07 -13.51
C ASP A 161 -9.92 -7.08 -12.75
N HIS A 162 -8.61 -7.07 -13.02
CA HIS A 162 -7.62 -7.90 -12.34
C HIS A 162 -7.15 -7.33 -10.99
N LEU A 163 -7.57 -6.11 -10.64
CA LEU A 163 -7.29 -5.47 -9.36
C LEU A 163 -8.34 -5.87 -8.34
N ILE A 164 -7.90 -6.22 -7.14
CA ILE A 164 -8.77 -6.34 -5.97
C ILE A 164 -8.93 -5.01 -5.24
N THR A 165 -7.87 -4.18 -5.25
CA THR A 165 -7.80 -2.97 -4.44
C THR A 165 -8.84 -1.89 -4.83
N ASP A 166 -9.23 -1.12 -3.81
CA ASP A 166 -10.09 0.05 -3.87
C ASP A 166 -9.28 1.34 -4.03
N HIS A 167 -7.95 1.21 -4.21
CA HIS A 167 -7.09 2.31 -4.63
C HIS A 167 -7.69 2.99 -5.87
N TRP A 168 -7.67 4.32 -5.87
CA TRP A 168 -8.14 5.12 -6.99
C TRP A 168 -7.27 6.37 -7.15
N GLY A 169 -7.30 6.96 -8.33
CA GLY A 169 -6.50 8.13 -8.65
C GLY A 169 -6.27 8.34 -10.13
N SER A 170 -5.89 9.56 -10.45
CA SER A 170 -5.57 10.06 -11.79
C SER A 170 -4.43 11.08 -11.70
N PRO A 171 -3.82 11.49 -12.83
CA PRO A 171 -2.92 12.63 -12.84
C PRO A 171 -3.57 13.90 -12.26
N GLU A 172 -4.88 14.09 -12.48
CA GLU A 172 -5.61 15.31 -12.11
C GLU A 172 -5.96 15.37 -10.62
N ASP A 173 -6.29 14.25 -9.98
CA ASP A 173 -6.76 14.20 -8.58
C ASP A 173 -5.72 13.64 -7.60
N GLY A 174 -4.63 13.06 -8.12
CA GLY A 174 -3.67 12.29 -7.33
C GLY A 174 -4.23 10.95 -6.84
N PHE A 175 -3.50 10.28 -5.96
CA PHE A 175 -3.79 8.92 -5.51
C PHE A 175 -4.53 8.87 -4.18
N ARG A 176 -5.36 7.84 -3.97
CA ARG A 176 -6.11 7.56 -2.74
C ARG A 176 -6.08 6.09 -2.41
N PHE A 177 -5.88 5.79 -1.12
CA PHE A 177 -5.85 4.42 -0.61
C PHE A 177 -7.23 3.80 -0.44
N VAL A 178 -8.23 4.62 -0.12
CA VAL A 178 -9.59 4.19 0.19
C VAL A 178 -10.61 5.19 -0.37
N PRO A 179 -11.88 4.79 -0.52
CA PRO A 179 -12.97 5.75 -0.72
C PRO A 179 -13.08 6.73 0.45
N ARG A 180 -13.59 7.94 0.17
CA ARG A 180 -13.78 8.99 1.18
C ARG A 180 -14.63 8.50 2.34
N ARG A 181 -14.12 8.69 3.57
CA ARG A 181 -14.87 8.44 4.80
C ARG A 181 -14.33 9.27 5.96
N MET A 182 -15.22 9.76 6.81
CA MET A 182 -14.87 10.37 8.10
C MET A 182 -15.00 9.31 9.19
N VAL A 183 -13.88 8.87 9.77
CA VAL A 183 -13.85 7.79 10.77
C VAL A 183 -13.61 8.36 12.16
N GLU A 184 -14.45 8.03 13.12
CA GLU A 184 -14.22 8.35 14.53
C GLU A 184 -13.39 7.24 15.21
N HIS A 185 -12.15 7.54 15.61
CA HIS A 185 -11.25 6.58 16.26
C HIS A 185 -11.37 6.57 17.79
N ALA A 186 -11.83 7.67 18.37
CA ALA A 186 -12.19 7.82 19.77
C ALA A 186 -13.21 8.98 19.88
N PRO A 187 -13.96 9.11 20.99
CA PRO A 187 -14.92 10.20 21.13
C PRO A 187 -14.33 11.57 20.80
N GLY A 188 -14.86 12.22 19.76
CA GLY A 188 -14.40 13.53 19.28
C GLY A 188 -13.07 13.53 18.52
N VAL A 189 -12.55 12.36 18.14
CA VAL A 189 -11.34 12.20 17.32
C VAL A 189 -11.73 11.62 15.97
N HIS A 190 -11.85 12.49 14.97
CA HIS A 190 -12.25 12.14 13.62
C HIS A 190 -11.04 12.14 12.68
N VAL A 191 -11.01 11.22 11.72
CA VAL A 191 -9.96 11.13 10.70
C VAL A 191 -10.62 11.04 9.33
N ALA A 192 -10.29 12.02 8.48
CA ALA A 192 -10.74 12.10 7.12
C ALA A 192 -9.83 11.24 6.23
N GLN A 193 -10.33 10.06 5.85
CA GLN A 193 -9.59 9.10 5.02
C GLN A 193 -10.07 9.12 3.58
N GLY A 194 -9.15 8.97 2.62
CA GLY A 194 -9.48 8.93 1.19
C GLY A 194 -9.87 10.30 0.59
N TYR A 195 -9.71 11.38 1.36
CA TYR A 195 -9.83 12.76 0.85
C TYR A 195 -8.56 13.20 0.14
N ASP A 196 -7.41 12.69 0.60
CA ASP A 196 -6.09 12.92 0.04
C ASP A 196 -5.23 11.64 0.02
N PHE A 197 -4.01 11.74 -0.52
CA PHE A 197 -2.96 10.73 -0.33
C PHE A 197 -2.70 10.49 1.17
N ALA A 198 -2.63 11.55 1.97
CA ALA A 198 -2.59 11.47 3.43
C ALA A 198 -3.99 11.59 4.09
N ASP A 199 -4.08 11.13 5.33
CA ASP A 199 -5.22 11.32 6.21
C ASP A 199 -5.11 12.67 6.92
N VAL A 200 -6.26 13.31 7.20
CA VAL A 200 -6.31 14.53 8.04
C VAL A 200 -7.06 14.21 9.32
N GLY A 201 -6.40 14.44 10.46
CA GLY A 201 -7.00 14.27 11.79
C GLY A 201 -7.72 15.52 12.27
N PHE A 202 -8.81 15.35 13.01
CA PHE A 202 -9.56 16.41 13.66
C PHE A 202 -9.93 16.00 15.08
N VAL A 203 -9.44 16.77 16.06
CA VAL A 203 -9.76 16.58 17.48
C VAL A 203 -10.70 17.70 17.92
N LEU A 204 -11.92 17.33 18.29
CA LEU A 204 -12.92 18.25 18.80
C LEU A 204 -12.63 18.57 20.28
N THR A 205 -12.52 19.86 20.58
CA THR A 205 -12.32 20.36 21.94
C THR A 205 -13.47 21.27 22.35
N GLY A 206 -13.53 21.70 23.61
CA GLY A 206 -14.54 22.64 24.09
C GLY A 206 -14.47 24.04 23.49
N THR A 207 -13.37 24.42 22.83
CA THR A 207 -13.16 25.77 22.28
C THR A 207 -12.94 25.81 20.77
N GLY A 208 -12.75 24.67 20.12
CA GLY A 208 -12.37 24.61 18.71
C GLY A 208 -11.98 23.21 18.24
N VAL A 209 -11.59 23.12 16.98
CA VAL A 209 -10.98 21.93 16.38
C VAL A 209 -9.47 22.10 16.37
N VAL A 210 -8.75 21.03 16.71
CA VAL A 210 -7.32 20.87 16.43
C VAL A 210 -7.19 19.94 15.24
N ALA A 211 -6.70 20.45 14.12
CA ALA A 211 -6.37 19.63 12.96
C ALA A 211 -4.98 19.01 13.13
N VAL A 212 -4.80 17.78 12.66
CA VAL A 212 -3.51 17.10 12.56
C VAL A 212 -3.25 16.81 11.09
N ASP A 213 -2.19 17.41 10.56
CA ASP A 213 -1.85 17.49 9.12
C ASP A 213 -2.90 18.23 8.27
N ALA A 214 -2.57 18.43 6.99
CA ALA A 214 -3.27 19.37 6.11
C ALA A 214 -3.41 18.91 4.65
N ALA A 215 -3.28 17.61 4.35
CA ALA A 215 -3.37 17.08 2.99
C ALA A 215 -2.37 17.70 1.98
N SER A 216 -2.41 17.20 0.74
CA SER A 216 -1.53 17.59 -0.37
C SER A 216 -1.93 18.90 -1.03
N THR A 217 -3.21 19.28 -0.95
CA THR A 217 -3.74 20.48 -1.61
C THR A 217 -4.81 21.17 -0.77
N PRO A 218 -5.01 22.50 -0.93
CA PRO A 218 -6.08 23.22 -0.27
C PRO A 218 -7.47 22.65 -0.59
N GLU A 219 -7.68 22.16 -1.82
CA GLU A 219 -8.95 21.56 -2.24
C GLU A 219 -9.27 20.28 -1.49
N HIS A 220 -8.26 19.44 -1.24
CA HIS A 220 -8.43 18.20 -0.49
C HIS A 220 -8.67 18.47 1.00
N ALA A 221 -7.91 19.38 1.61
CA ALA A 221 -8.11 19.80 2.99
C ALA A 221 -9.49 20.46 3.19
N ALA A 222 -9.90 21.35 2.28
CA ALA A 222 -11.23 21.98 2.31
C ALA A 222 -12.36 20.95 2.13
N ALA A 223 -12.13 19.88 1.36
CA ALA A 223 -13.10 18.80 1.24
C ALA A 223 -13.27 18.02 2.54
N ALA A 224 -12.17 17.69 3.21
CA ALA A 224 -12.22 17.05 4.52
C ALA A 224 -12.90 17.94 5.57
N LEU A 225 -12.55 19.24 5.60
CA LEU A 225 -13.14 20.22 6.52
C LEU A 225 -14.64 20.40 6.27
N ARG A 226 -15.09 20.44 5.01
CA ARG A 226 -16.51 20.56 4.67
C ARG A 226 -17.32 19.39 5.22
N ASP A 227 -16.84 18.17 5.09
CA ASP A 227 -17.55 17.00 5.60
C ASP A 227 -17.50 16.95 7.15
N LEU A 228 -16.42 17.46 7.76
CA LEU A 228 -16.38 17.67 9.22
C LEU A 228 -17.43 18.68 9.69
N ARG A 229 -17.82 19.66 8.88
CA ARG A 229 -18.88 20.64 9.22
C ARG A 229 -20.26 20.01 9.38
N GLU A 230 -20.48 18.79 8.87
CA GLU A 230 -21.70 18.04 9.16
C GLU A 230 -21.73 17.50 10.61
N ILE A 231 -20.57 17.45 11.27
CA ILE A 231 -20.38 16.97 12.65
C ILE A 231 -20.28 18.15 13.62
N THR A 232 -19.61 19.24 13.25
CA THR A 232 -19.36 20.38 14.14
C THR A 232 -19.16 21.73 13.43
N ASP A 233 -19.67 22.80 14.05
CA ASP A 233 -19.46 24.19 13.62
C ASP A 233 -18.27 24.88 14.30
N LEU A 234 -17.51 24.17 15.15
CA LEU A 234 -16.38 24.75 15.88
C LEU A 234 -15.26 25.26 14.94
N PRO A 235 -14.68 26.45 15.17
CA PRO A 235 -13.58 26.95 14.33
C PRO A 235 -12.35 26.05 14.46
N VAL A 236 -11.55 25.95 13.39
CA VAL A 236 -10.21 25.37 13.50
C VAL A 236 -9.34 26.38 14.22
N THR A 237 -8.77 25.97 15.35
CA THR A 237 -7.99 26.86 16.24
C THR A 237 -6.50 26.57 16.18
N HIS A 238 -6.14 25.31 15.87
CA HIS A 238 -4.77 24.86 15.76
C HIS A 238 -4.65 23.88 14.61
N VAL A 239 -3.51 23.90 13.93
CA VAL A 239 -3.06 22.87 12.99
C VAL A 239 -1.72 22.35 13.48
N ILE A 240 -1.65 21.07 13.82
CA ILE A 240 -0.39 20.43 14.22
C ILE A 240 0.11 19.61 13.04
N LEU A 241 1.27 19.97 12.51
CA LEU A 241 1.91 19.25 11.41
C LEU A 241 2.81 18.15 12.00
N THR A 242 2.59 16.91 11.58
CA THR A 242 3.36 15.77 12.04
C THR A 242 4.78 15.76 11.48
N HIS A 243 4.97 16.21 10.24
CA HIS A 243 6.27 16.35 9.58
C HIS A 243 6.17 17.16 8.28
N ALA A 244 7.30 17.55 7.69
CA ALA A 244 7.39 18.45 6.54
C ALA A 244 7.26 17.78 5.15
N HIS A 245 6.39 16.77 4.99
CA HIS A 245 6.08 16.23 3.65
C HIS A 245 4.87 16.88 2.98
N TRP A 246 4.88 16.91 1.64
CA TRP A 246 3.98 17.71 0.79
C TRP A 246 2.51 17.33 0.98
N ASP A 247 2.26 16.05 1.24
CA ASP A 247 0.96 15.46 1.52
C ASP A 247 0.45 15.75 2.94
N HIS A 248 1.29 16.28 3.82
CA HIS A 248 0.91 16.67 5.19
C HIS A 248 0.75 18.17 5.35
N ILE A 249 1.30 18.97 4.44
CA ILE A 249 1.40 20.43 4.60
C ILE A 249 0.78 21.23 3.45
N GLY A 250 0.49 20.58 2.32
CA GLY A 250 0.12 21.24 1.07
C GLY A 250 -1.22 21.97 1.10
N GLY A 251 -2.17 21.52 1.92
CA GLY A 251 -3.49 22.15 2.06
C GLY A 251 -3.65 23.07 3.27
N LEU A 252 -2.55 23.49 3.90
CA LEU A 252 -2.56 24.28 5.13
C LEU A 252 -3.45 25.53 5.06
N GLU A 253 -3.44 26.25 3.93
CA GLU A 253 -4.24 27.47 3.73
C GLU A 253 -5.74 27.26 4.00
N ALA A 254 -6.27 26.09 3.66
CA ALA A 254 -7.69 25.78 3.87
C ALA A 254 -8.05 25.62 5.36
N LEU A 255 -7.08 25.25 6.20
CA LEU A 255 -7.28 25.01 7.63
C LEU A 255 -6.90 26.23 8.49
N THR A 256 -6.11 27.16 7.96
CA THR A 256 -5.66 28.37 8.67
C THR A 256 -6.45 29.63 8.33
N ALA A 257 -7.50 29.52 7.49
CA ALA A 257 -8.30 30.66 7.04
C ALA A 257 -8.88 31.51 8.19
N ASP A 258 -9.18 30.89 9.33
CA ASP A 258 -9.73 31.56 10.54
C ASP A 258 -8.65 31.94 11.57
N GLY A 259 -7.36 31.93 11.19
CA GLY A 259 -6.25 32.31 12.06
C GLY A 259 -5.82 31.21 13.04
N ALA A 260 -5.94 29.94 12.63
CA ALA A 260 -5.45 28.81 13.41
C ALA A 260 -3.94 28.87 13.62
N GLU A 261 -3.46 28.57 14.84
CA GLU A 261 -2.03 28.50 15.15
C GLU A 261 -1.42 27.23 14.54
N VAL A 262 -0.33 27.38 13.79
CA VAL A 262 0.40 26.28 13.17
C VAL A 262 1.56 25.84 14.07
N ILE A 263 1.53 24.58 14.50
CA ILE A 263 2.53 23.99 15.38
C ILE A 263 3.26 22.88 14.60
N ALA A 264 4.59 22.89 14.66
CA ALA A 264 5.43 21.83 14.10
C ALA A 264 6.63 21.56 15.01
N GLN A 265 7.39 20.51 14.70
CA GLN A 265 8.62 20.21 15.41
C GLN A 265 9.77 21.14 14.99
N ALA A 266 10.75 21.37 15.87
CA ALA A 266 11.83 22.35 15.68
C ALA A 266 12.72 22.17 14.43
N ASN A 267 12.87 20.96 13.93
CA ASN A 267 13.62 20.58 12.73
C ASN A 267 12.77 20.69 11.44
N PHE A 268 11.48 21.03 11.53
CA PHE A 268 10.60 21.19 10.37
C PHE A 268 11.18 22.07 9.25
N PRO A 269 11.82 23.23 9.53
CA PRO A 269 12.43 24.03 8.46
C PRO A 269 13.56 23.32 7.71
N HIS A 270 14.29 22.42 8.38
CA HIS A 270 15.34 21.62 7.75
C HIS A 270 14.74 20.60 6.79
N GLU A 271 13.75 19.84 7.26
CA GLU A 271 13.10 18.82 6.44
C GLU A 271 12.34 19.43 5.27
N LEU A 272 11.66 20.57 5.49
CA LEU A 272 11.00 21.31 4.40
C LEU A 272 11.98 21.72 3.29
N ALA A 273 13.23 22.05 3.65
CA ALA A 273 14.28 22.37 2.68
C ALA A 273 14.78 21.13 1.91
N LEU A 274 14.89 19.98 2.58
CA LEU A 274 15.20 18.69 1.95
C LEU A 274 14.11 18.29 0.96
N GLN A 275 12.86 18.31 1.40
CA GLN A 275 11.71 18.12 0.52
C GLN A 275 11.78 19.10 -0.65
N SER A 276 11.89 20.41 -0.41
CA SER A 276 11.81 21.40 -1.50
C SER A 276 12.93 21.29 -2.54
N SER A 277 14.09 20.73 -2.15
CA SER A 277 15.26 20.57 -3.01
C SER A 277 15.38 19.19 -3.68
N GLY A 278 14.55 18.22 -3.27
CA GLY A 278 14.55 16.86 -3.83
C GLY A 278 14.10 16.76 -5.30
N PRO A 279 14.05 15.57 -5.89
CA PRO A 279 13.42 15.35 -7.19
C PRO A 279 11.89 15.53 -7.12
N PRO A 280 11.22 15.84 -8.25
CA PRO A 280 9.76 15.87 -8.30
C PRO A 280 9.16 14.51 -7.88
N PRO A 281 7.94 14.51 -7.35
CA PRO A 281 7.29 13.26 -6.97
C PRO A 281 7.00 12.44 -8.23
N LEU A 282 6.92 11.12 -8.08
CA LEU A 282 6.57 10.22 -9.17
C LEU A 282 5.07 10.41 -9.50
N GLY A 283 4.64 10.09 -10.73
CA GLY A 283 3.26 9.86 -11.14
C GLY A 283 2.12 10.49 -10.30
N TYR A 284 1.16 9.66 -9.88
CA TYR A 284 -0.08 10.09 -9.19
C TYR A 284 0.10 10.57 -7.74
N TYR A 285 1.32 10.87 -7.29
CA TYR A 285 1.55 11.26 -5.91
C TYR A 285 0.94 12.64 -5.66
N LEU A 286 1.34 13.63 -6.47
CA LEU A 286 0.81 14.99 -6.39
C LEU A 286 -0.06 15.28 -7.62
N PRO A 287 -1.25 15.87 -7.44
CA PRO A 287 -2.09 16.32 -8.56
C PRO A 287 -1.35 17.27 -9.51
N ILE A 288 -1.62 17.15 -10.81
CA ILE A 288 -1.08 18.07 -11.82
C ILE A 288 -1.46 19.52 -11.48
N GLY A 289 -0.49 20.42 -11.59
CA GLY A 289 -0.69 21.85 -11.35
C GLY A 289 -0.35 22.28 -9.92
N HIS A 290 -0.13 21.33 -9.00
CA HIS A 290 0.35 21.61 -7.66
C HIS A 290 1.87 21.47 -7.57
N ASP A 291 2.47 22.18 -6.60
CA ASP A 291 3.90 22.16 -6.34
C ASP A 291 4.16 21.67 -4.92
N ARG A 292 4.98 20.62 -4.79
CA ARG A 292 5.41 20.09 -3.49
C ARG A 292 6.24 21.09 -2.66
N ARG A 293 6.76 22.16 -3.28
CA ARG A 293 7.57 23.20 -2.63
C ARG A 293 6.69 24.20 -1.88
N ALA A 294 5.90 23.70 -0.93
CA ALA A 294 5.07 24.54 -0.08
C ALA A 294 5.96 25.49 0.74
N ARG A 295 5.50 26.73 0.92
CA ARG A 295 6.13 27.71 1.80
C ARG A 295 5.36 27.73 3.11
N VAL A 296 5.80 26.91 4.05
CA VAL A 296 5.18 26.78 5.35
C VAL A 296 6.14 27.31 6.41
N GLU A 297 5.67 28.28 7.19
CA GLU A 297 6.36 28.84 8.35
C GLU A 297 5.46 28.57 9.57
N PRO A 298 5.75 27.54 10.38
CA PRO A 298 5.00 27.28 11.60
C PRO A 298 5.08 28.48 12.55
N ASP A 299 3.95 28.85 13.16
CA ASP A 299 3.88 29.88 14.20
C ASP A 299 4.66 29.47 15.46
N ARG A 300 4.71 28.15 15.71
CA ARG A 300 5.33 27.58 16.89
C ARG A 300 6.11 26.31 16.58
N LEU A 301 7.32 26.25 17.14
CA LEU A 301 8.23 25.11 17.03
C LEU A 301 8.38 24.38 18.38
N VAL A 302 8.22 23.06 18.36
CA VAL A 302 8.34 22.18 19.53
C VAL A 302 9.75 21.57 19.57
N HIS A 303 10.50 21.86 20.63
CA HIS A 303 11.88 21.40 20.82
C HIS A 303 11.99 20.15 21.71
N ASP A 304 11.20 20.12 22.77
CA ASP A 304 11.17 19.06 23.78
C ASP A 304 9.74 18.56 23.94
N VAL A 305 9.56 17.45 24.68
CA VAL A 305 8.22 16.96 25.02
C VAL A 305 7.41 18.05 25.70
N GLU A 306 6.28 18.39 25.09
CA GLU A 306 5.42 19.46 25.54
C GLU A 306 4.03 18.94 25.90
N LYS A 307 3.46 19.44 26.99
CA LYS A 307 2.07 19.17 27.38
C LYS A 307 1.27 20.46 27.26
N LEU A 308 0.12 20.37 26.62
CA LEU A 308 -0.78 21.49 26.41
C LEU A 308 -2.23 21.03 26.52
N THR A 309 -3.10 21.91 26.99
CA THR A 309 -4.54 21.64 27.11
C THR A 309 -5.29 22.64 26.23
N ILE A 310 -5.99 22.16 25.22
CA ILE A 310 -6.81 23.00 24.32
C ILE A 310 -8.27 22.62 24.54
N GLY A 311 -9.11 23.60 24.89
CA GLY A 311 -10.54 23.38 25.10
C GLY A 311 -10.89 22.24 26.07
N GLY A 312 -10.03 21.97 27.06
CA GLY A 312 -10.21 20.90 28.04
C GLY A 312 -9.74 19.50 27.60
N VAL A 313 -9.15 19.37 26.41
CA VAL A 313 -8.50 18.13 25.94
C VAL A 313 -7.00 18.26 26.15
N ASP A 314 -6.39 17.26 26.78
CA ASP A 314 -4.94 17.21 27.00
C ASP A 314 -4.23 16.60 25.79
N PHE A 315 -3.19 17.31 25.34
CA PHE A 315 -2.28 16.89 24.28
C PHE A 315 -0.87 16.79 24.85
N THR A 316 -0.13 15.77 24.42
CA THR A 316 1.33 15.68 24.61
C THR A 316 1.98 15.63 23.24
N LEU A 317 2.75 16.66 22.91
CA LEU A 317 3.53 16.75 21.68
C LEU A 317 4.91 16.18 21.95
N VAL A 318 5.30 15.15 21.21
CA VAL A 318 6.55 14.41 21.44
C VAL A 318 7.38 14.45 20.17
N PRO A 319 8.41 15.32 20.11
CA PRO A 319 9.40 15.27 19.05
C PRO A 319 10.08 13.90 19.02
N VAL A 320 10.13 13.27 17.85
CA VAL A 320 10.82 12.01 17.63
C VAL A 320 11.76 12.12 16.44
N PRO A 321 12.97 11.51 16.49
CA PRO A 321 13.69 11.23 15.26
C PRO A 321 12.88 10.16 14.52
N GLY A 322 12.34 10.45 13.34
CA GLY A 322 11.46 9.52 12.64
C GLY A 322 12.19 8.40 11.90
N GLY A 323 11.42 7.42 11.43
CA GLY A 323 11.87 6.48 10.40
C GLY A 323 11.80 7.05 8.99
N GLU A 324 10.89 7.99 8.75
CA GLU A 324 10.77 8.69 7.47
C GLU A 324 11.57 10.00 7.45
N THR A 325 11.23 10.96 8.31
CA THR A 325 11.89 12.26 8.41
C THR A 325 12.56 12.50 9.76
N GLU A 326 13.43 13.51 9.86
CA GLU A 326 14.07 13.87 11.12
C GLU A 326 13.24 14.85 11.98
N ASP A 327 12.10 15.32 11.47
CA ASP A 327 11.22 16.30 12.11
C ASP A 327 9.88 15.73 12.63
N GLY A 328 9.79 14.41 12.81
CA GLY A 328 8.58 13.75 13.27
C GLY A 328 8.04 14.31 14.60
N LEU A 329 6.74 14.56 14.65
CA LEU A 329 6.00 15.01 15.82
C LEU A 329 4.83 14.08 16.13
N VAL A 330 4.94 13.34 17.24
CA VAL A 330 3.83 12.54 17.74
C VAL A 330 2.87 13.42 18.53
N VAL A 331 1.57 13.35 18.21
CA VAL A 331 0.49 14.03 18.93
C VAL A 331 -0.28 13.00 19.75
N HIS A 332 -0.02 12.95 21.06
CA HIS A 332 -0.63 11.97 21.96
C HIS A 332 -1.79 12.59 22.77
N LEU A 333 -2.93 11.90 22.77
CA LEU A 333 -4.13 12.21 23.54
C LEU A 333 -4.27 11.20 24.69
N PRO A 334 -3.60 11.41 25.84
CA PRO A 334 -3.48 10.40 26.88
C PRO A 334 -4.82 9.96 27.46
N SER A 335 -5.80 10.86 27.60
CA SER A 335 -7.13 10.51 28.13
C SER A 335 -7.96 9.64 27.19
N LEU A 336 -7.61 9.62 25.90
CA LEU A 336 -8.29 8.84 24.87
C LEU A 336 -7.47 7.61 24.43
N GLU A 337 -6.22 7.50 24.91
CA GLU A 337 -5.25 6.47 24.51
C GLU A 337 -5.03 6.43 22.98
N VAL A 338 -5.07 7.60 22.33
CA VAL A 338 -4.84 7.76 20.88
C VAL A 338 -3.55 8.53 20.65
N ALA A 339 -2.71 8.05 19.72
CA ALA A 339 -1.56 8.81 19.24
C ALA A 339 -1.63 8.97 17.71
N PHE A 340 -1.56 10.20 17.24
CA PHE A 340 -1.23 10.50 15.85
C PHE A 340 0.29 10.47 15.72
N ILE A 341 0.82 9.68 14.79
CA ILE A 341 2.25 9.43 14.67
C ILE A 341 2.82 9.81 13.30
N GLY A 342 2.00 10.45 12.46
CA GLY A 342 2.36 10.76 11.07
C GLY A 342 2.89 9.52 10.36
N ASP A 343 3.99 9.70 9.64
CA ASP A 343 4.64 8.64 8.87
C ASP A 343 5.98 8.20 9.48
N MET A 344 6.14 8.41 10.79
CA MET A 344 7.35 8.01 11.51
C MET A 344 7.66 6.50 11.39
N CYS A 345 6.65 5.66 11.11
CA CYS A 345 6.78 4.22 10.89
C CYS A 345 6.16 3.80 9.55
N MET A 346 6.91 4.07 8.48
CA MET A 346 6.62 3.63 7.11
C MET A 346 7.34 2.32 6.75
N PRO A 347 6.83 1.53 5.78
CA PRO A 347 7.57 0.42 5.18
C PRO A 347 8.79 0.86 4.36
N TYR A 348 8.94 2.16 4.17
CA TYR A 348 10.10 2.79 3.57
C TYR A 348 10.80 3.56 4.66
N LEU A 349 12.11 3.41 4.73
CA LEU A 349 12.91 4.26 5.58
C LEU A 349 13.21 5.53 4.78
N GLY A 350 12.48 6.60 5.06
CA GLY A 350 12.41 7.82 4.24
C GLY A 350 11.59 7.65 2.96
N ALA A 351 11.07 8.74 2.40
CA ALA A 351 10.44 8.75 1.10
C ALA A 351 11.41 8.16 0.05
N PRO A 352 10.96 7.23 -0.83
CA PRO A 352 11.86 6.50 -1.73
C PRO A 352 12.70 7.37 -2.67
N THR A 353 12.30 8.62 -2.88
CA THR A 353 12.93 9.59 -3.79
C THR A 353 13.82 10.61 -3.07
N LEU A 354 13.80 10.67 -1.74
CA LEU A 354 14.56 11.64 -0.94
C LEU A 354 15.72 10.98 -0.20
N ALA A 355 16.73 11.79 0.15
CA ALA A 355 17.95 11.37 0.84
C ALA A 355 17.80 11.47 2.37
N GLU A 356 16.67 11.01 2.89
CA GLU A 356 16.27 11.03 4.30
C GLU A 356 16.10 9.60 4.87
N GLY A 357 15.54 9.49 6.06
CA GLY A 357 15.21 8.24 6.75
C GLY A 357 16.36 7.70 7.61
N SER A 358 16.05 7.24 8.82
CA SER A 358 17.04 6.79 9.80
C SER A 358 16.63 5.47 10.48
N PRO A 359 17.41 4.37 10.35
CA PRO A 359 17.05 3.11 11.02
C PRO A 359 17.05 3.29 12.54
N GLN A 360 18.04 4.02 13.06
CA GLN A 360 18.15 4.35 14.47
C GLN A 360 17.00 5.27 14.92
N GLY A 361 16.62 6.23 14.08
CA GLY A 361 15.45 7.09 14.30
C GLY A 361 14.17 6.27 14.43
N LEU A 362 13.89 5.39 13.46
CA LEU A 362 12.76 4.46 13.51
C LEU A 362 12.73 3.65 14.80
N PHE A 363 13.86 3.05 15.20
CA PHE A 363 13.93 2.24 16.41
C PHE A 363 13.67 3.04 17.69
N GLN A 364 14.17 4.28 17.74
CA GLN A 364 13.92 5.18 18.84
C GLN A 364 12.45 5.61 18.87
N ALA A 365 11.89 6.05 17.73
CA ALA A 365 10.50 6.48 17.64
C ALA A 365 9.51 5.37 18.01
N MET A 366 9.73 4.14 17.53
CA MET A 366 8.92 2.98 17.91
C MET A 366 8.95 2.75 19.43
N GLN A 367 10.13 2.84 20.06
CA GLN A 367 10.26 2.71 21.51
C GLN A 367 9.52 3.84 22.24
N THR A 368 9.73 5.09 21.82
CA THR A 368 9.05 6.26 22.40
C THR A 368 7.53 6.12 22.32
N VAL A 369 6.98 5.68 21.19
CA VAL A 369 5.53 5.47 21.05
C VAL A 369 5.02 4.33 21.92
N MET A 370 5.77 3.23 22.06
CA MET A 370 5.40 2.18 23.02
C MET A 370 5.38 2.69 24.47
N ASP A 371 6.33 3.54 24.85
CA ASP A 371 6.42 4.11 26.20
C ASP A 371 5.28 5.12 26.52
N LEU A 372 4.59 5.63 25.50
CA LEU A 372 3.37 6.44 25.66
C LEU A 372 2.13 5.61 26.00
N HIS A 373 2.19 4.28 25.80
CA HIS A 373 1.09 3.33 26.02
C HIS A 373 -0.24 3.68 25.30
N PRO A 374 -0.23 4.09 24.01
CA PRO A 374 -1.46 4.31 23.28
C PRO A 374 -2.16 2.97 23.00
N ARG A 375 -3.48 2.98 22.95
CA ARG A 375 -4.29 1.85 22.51
C ARG A 375 -4.54 1.89 21.00
N LYS A 376 -4.62 3.09 20.42
CA LYS A 376 -4.83 3.30 18.98
C LYS A 376 -3.76 4.23 18.42
N LEU A 377 -3.12 3.78 17.34
CA LEU A 377 -2.26 4.60 16.50
C LEU A 377 -3.05 5.09 15.28
N VAL A 378 -2.84 6.35 14.93
CA VAL A 378 -3.28 6.96 13.67
C VAL A 378 -2.03 7.43 12.95
N HIS A 379 -1.77 6.85 11.79
CA HIS A 379 -0.65 7.22 10.92
C HIS A 379 -1.09 8.24 9.87
N GLY A 380 -0.15 8.72 9.06
CA GLY A 380 -0.42 9.61 7.93
C GLY A 380 -1.26 8.99 6.82
N HIS A 381 -1.39 7.65 6.76
CA HIS A 381 -2.17 6.96 5.73
C HIS A 381 -3.05 5.82 6.27
N PRO A 382 -4.17 5.48 5.60
CA PRO A 382 -5.09 4.43 6.05
C PRO A 382 -4.43 3.06 6.15
N ALA A 383 -3.64 2.68 5.14
CA ALA A 383 -2.97 1.39 5.10
C ALA A 383 -1.96 1.24 6.24
N LEU A 384 -1.31 2.32 6.67
CA LEU A 384 -0.41 2.29 7.80
C LEU A 384 -1.17 2.13 9.13
N THR A 385 -2.22 2.92 9.31
CA THR A 385 -3.13 2.87 10.48
C THR A 385 -3.70 1.48 10.74
N GLU A 386 -3.88 0.68 9.68
CA GLU A 386 -4.38 -0.68 9.78
C GLU A 386 -3.31 -1.75 9.96
N ASN A 387 -2.11 -1.56 9.40
CA ASN A 387 -1.07 -2.59 9.42
C ASN A 387 -0.06 -2.39 10.56
N TYR A 388 0.30 -1.15 10.88
CA TYR A 388 1.35 -0.81 11.84
C TYR A 388 0.71 -0.41 13.17
N THR A 389 -0.02 -1.35 13.76
CA THR A 389 -0.69 -1.16 15.06
C THR A 389 0.32 -1.19 16.21
N ILE A 390 -0.09 -0.70 17.38
CA ILE A 390 0.74 -0.78 18.59
C ILE A 390 1.11 -2.23 18.96
N GLU A 391 0.23 -3.19 18.69
CA GLU A 391 0.50 -4.63 18.89
C GLU A 391 1.63 -5.15 17.99
N ALA A 392 1.77 -4.59 16.78
CA ALA A 392 2.81 -5.00 15.84
C ALA A 392 4.20 -4.48 16.24
N PHE A 393 4.31 -3.42 17.04
CA PHE A 393 5.58 -2.72 17.28
C PHE A 393 6.65 -3.56 18.00
N PRO A 394 6.35 -4.31 19.08
CA PRO A 394 7.38 -5.09 19.78
C PRO A 394 8.07 -6.11 18.87
N GLY A 395 7.28 -6.90 18.13
CA GLY A 395 7.81 -7.91 17.22
C GLY A 395 8.48 -7.30 15.98
N LEU A 396 7.95 -6.19 15.46
CA LEU A 396 8.51 -5.50 14.30
C LEU A 396 9.86 -4.87 14.65
N LEU A 397 9.96 -4.20 15.80
CA LEU A 397 11.21 -3.60 16.29
C LEU A 397 12.30 -4.67 16.48
N ALA A 398 11.95 -5.79 17.10
CA ALA A 398 12.88 -6.91 17.27
C ALA A 398 13.34 -7.49 15.92
N ALA A 399 12.41 -7.69 14.99
CA ALA A 399 12.69 -8.23 13.66
C ALA A 399 13.55 -7.29 12.79
N LEU A 400 13.30 -5.98 12.83
CA LEU A 400 14.09 -5.01 12.06
C LEU A 400 15.49 -4.80 12.63
N ARG A 401 15.69 -4.89 13.96
CA ARG A 401 17.03 -4.88 14.58
C ARG A 401 17.85 -6.11 14.17
N ASP A 402 17.21 -7.28 14.17
CA ASP A 402 17.83 -8.51 13.68
C ASP A 402 18.22 -8.38 12.20
N LEU A 403 17.31 -7.84 11.38
CA LEU A 403 17.57 -7.57 9.97
C LEU A 403 18.72 -6.56 9.75
N GLU A 404 18.80 -5.49 10.55
CA GLU A 404 19.95 -4.56 10.50
C GLU A 404 21.28 -5.28 10.76
N GLY A 405 21.29 -6.22 11.70
CA GLY A 405 22.43 -7.09 11.98
C GLY A 405 22.83 -7.93 10.76
N VAL A 406 21.86 -8.58 10.11
CA VAL A 406 22.07 -9.37 8.88
C VAL A 406 22.62 -8.51 7.74
N ILE A 407 22.05 -7.31 7.53
CA ILE A 407 22.51 -6.39 6.48
C ILE A 407 23.95 -5.95 6.76
N THR A 408 24.25 -5.56 8.00
CA THR A 408 25.58 -5.06 8.40
C THR A 408 26.64 -6.15 8.28
N ALA A 409 26.32 -7.39 8.66
CA ALA A 409 27.19 -8.54 8.48
C ALA A 409 27.41 -8.83 7.00
N GLY A 410 26.34 -8.88 6.18
CA GLY A 410 26.43 -9.11 4.75
C GLY A 410 27.29 -8.08 4.02
N ILE A 411 27.15 -6.79 4.36
CA ILE A 411 28.01 -5.72 3.84
C ILE A 411 29.47 -5.95 4.23
N SER A 412 29.73 -6.30 5.49
CA SER A 412 31.08 -6.53 6.01
C SER A 412 31.76 -7.73 5.33
N ASP A 413 30.98 -8.75 4.98
CA ASP A 413 31.42 -9.93 4.23
C ASP A 413 31.54 -9.68 2.71
N GLY A 414 31.16 -8.48 2.24
CA GLY A 414 31.29 -8.05 0.85
C GLY A 414 30.16 -8.51 -0.06
N LEU A 415 29.01 -8.92 0.49
CA LEU A 415 27.81 -9.22 -0.28
C LEU A 415 27.26 -7.95 -0.93
N THR A 416 26.76 -8.10 -2.16
CA THR A 416 26.00 -7.08 -2.88
C THR A 416 24.60 -6.93 -2.29
N LEU A 417 23.95 -5.79 -2.56
CA LEU A 417 22.55 -5.56 -2.21
C LEU A 417 21.64 -6.71 -2.67
N THR A 418 21.82 -7.19 -3.91
CA THR A 418 21.00 -8.28 -4.47
C THR A 418 21.23 -9.59 -3.73
N GLU A 419 22.45 -9.90 -3.31
CA GLU A 419 22.74 -11.09 -2.51
C GLU A 419 22.11 -11.03 -1.13
N ILE A 420 22.13 -9.86 -0.48
CA ILE A 420 21.47 -9.66 0.83
C ILE A 420 19.94 -9.79 0.71
N LEU A 421 19.33 -9.20 -0.33
CA LEU A 421 17.88 -9.37 -0.59
C LEU A 421 17.51 -10.85 -0.80
N ARG A 422 18.37 -11.63 -1.46
CA ARG A 422 18.17 -13.07 -1.71
C ARG A 422 18.41 -13.97 -0.51
N LEU A 423 18.86 -13.43 0.63
CA LEU A 423 18.84 -14.18 1.88
C LEU A 423 17.43 -14.47 2.36
N ASP A 424 16.42 -13.71 1.87
CA ASP A 424 15.01 -13.86 2.21
C ASP A 424 14.78 -13.96 3.73
N HIS A 425 15.52 -13.16 4.48
CA HIS A 425 15.63 -13.27 5.93
C HIS A 425 14.27 -13.14 6.63
N LEU A 426 13.92 -14.15 7.44
CA LEU A 426 12.70 -14.21 8.25
C LEU A 426 13.08 -14.47 9.72
N PRO A 427 13.13 -13.42 10.56
CA PRO A 427 13.47 -13.53 11.98
C PRO A 427 12.54 -14.50 12.72
N ALA A 428 13.13 -15.32 13.59
CA ALA A 428 12.36 -16.30 14.38
C ALA A 428 11.37 -15.61 15.34
N SER A 429 11.68 -14.40 15.80
CA SER A 429 10.83 -13.58 16.67
C SER A 429 9.42 -13.36 16.10
N LEU A 430 9.27 -13.30 14.78
CA LEU A 430 7.97 -13.09 14.14
C LEU A 430 6.98 -14.22 14.40
N ARG A 431 7.44 -15.43 14.75
CA ARG A 431 6.55 -16.56 15.07
C ARG A 431 5.68 -16.30 16.28
N ASP A 432 6.19 -15.54 17.25
CA ASP A 432 5.46 -15.20 18.48
C ASP A 432 4.73 -13.85 18.36
N HIS A 433 4.87 -13.16 17.21
CA HIS A 433 4.31 -11.84 16.94
C HIS A 433 3.58 -11.78 15.59
N PRO A 434 2.41 -12.44 15.43
CA PRO A 434 1.70 -12.53 14.16
C PRO A 434 1.29 -11.16 13.61
N ALA A 435 0.95 -10.19 14.46
CA ALA A 435 0.63 -8.81 14.05
C ALA A 435 1.81 -8.10 13.36
N SER A 436 3.06 -8.48 13.68
CA SER A 436 4.28 -7.87 13.13
C SER A 436 4.69 -8.46 11.78
N VAL A 437 4.15 -9.62 11.40
CA VAL A 437 4.56 -10.38 10.21
C VAL A 437 4.32 -9.58 8.93
N MET A 438 3.09 -9.09 8.73
CA MET A 438 2.75 -8.32 7.53
C MET A 438 3.55 -7.01 7.44
N PRO A 439 3.61 -6.18 8.50
CA PRO A 439 4.50 -5.02 8.54
C PRO A 439 5.95 -5.36 8.20
N TYR A 440 6.50 -6.43 8.76
CA TYR A 440 7.87 -6.84 8.46
C TYR A 440 8.06 -7.21 7.00
N LEU A 441 7.20 -8.06 6.44
CA LEU A 441 7.31 -8.49 5.03
C LEU A 441 7.22 -7.31 4.06
N VAL A 442 6.34 -6.35 4.34
CA VAL A 442 6.18 -5.14 3.53
C VAL A 442 7.39 -4.20 3.66
N THR A 443 8.02 -4.15 4.83
CA THR A 443 9.16 -3.26 5.13
C THR A 443 10.51 -3.83 4.68
N ARG A 444 10.70 -5.15 4.80
CA ARG A 444 11.99 -5.87 4.72
C ARG A 444 12.86 -5.42 3.54
N ASP A 445 12.34 -5.52 2.33
CA ASP A 445 13.13 -5.31 1.12
C ASP A 445 13.51 -3.82 0.95
N ASN A 446 12.63 -2.89 1.34
CA ASN A 446 12.93 -1.46 1.28
C ASN A 446 13.92 -1.06 2.37
N PHE A 447 13.81 -1.65 3.55
CA PHE A 447 14.75 -1.46 4.66
C PHE A 447 16.15 -1.95 4.29
N ILE A 448 16.27 -3.15 3.70
CA ILE A 448 17.55 -3.67 3.16
C ILE A 448 18.16 -2.69 2.16
N GLN A 449 17.37 -2.23 1.18
CA GLN A 449 17.83 -1.29 0.16
C GLN A 449 18.33 0.03 0.76
N ARG A 450 17.56 0.63 1.69
CA ARG A 450 17.94 1.92 2.30
C ARG A 450 19.19 1.79 3.16
N VAL A 451 19.21 0.83 4.10
CA VAL A 451 20.35 0.62 5.01
C VAL A 451 21.62 0.32 4.22
N HIS A 452 21.53 -0.55 3.20
CA HIS A 452 22.66 -0.85 2.34
C HIS A 452 23.18 0.39 1.62
N ARG A 453 22.29 1.18 0.99
CA ARG A 453 22.66 2.41 0.27
C ARG A 453 23.32 3.44 1.19
N GLN A 454 22.81 3.63 2.40
CA GLN A 454 23.37 4.57 3.38
C GLN A 454 24.75 4.13 3.89
N ARG A 455 25.01 2.81 4.01
CA ARG A 455 26.27 2.28 4.54
C ARG A 455 27.37 2.04 3.51
N THR A 456 27.01 1.83 2.24
CA THR A 456 27.99 1.46 1.18
C THR A 456 28.36 2.60 0.24
N GLY A 457 27.56 3.68 0.19
CA GLY A 457 27.76 4.75 -0.79
C GLY A 457 27.34 4.33 -2.20
N TYR A 458 27.91 4.98 -3.23
CA TYR A 458 27.50 4.80 -4.63
C TYR A 458 28.49 3.98 -5.49
N TRP A 459 29.61 3.52 -4.93
CA TRP A 459 30.57 2.63 -5.61
C TRP A 459 30.66 1.30 -4.87
N HIS A 460 30.54 0.20 -5.62
CA HIS A 460 30.53 -1.14 -5.04
C HIS A 460 31.70 -2.00 -5.54
N ARG A 461 32.08 -3.01 -4.75
CA ARG A 461 33.21 -3.90 -5.04
C ARG A 461 33.07 -4.68 -6.34
N SER A 462 31.84 -4.94 -6.78
CA SER A 462 31.53 -5.58 -8.06
C SER A 462 31.84 -4.71 -9.29
N GLY A 463 32.16 -3.42 -9.09
CA GLY A 463 32.25 -2.42 -10.16
C GLY A 463 30.93 -1.68 -10.40
N GLU A 464 29.84 -2.07 -9.73
CA GLU A 464 28.56 -1.36 -9.81
C GLU A 464 28.70 0.09 -9.33
N GLY A 465 28.10 1.02 -10.07
CA GLY A 465 28.09 2.45 -9.79
C GLY A 465 29.39 3.21 -10.11
N VAL A 466 30.49 2.50 -10.45
CA VAL A 466 31.77 3.11 -10.84
C VAL A 466 31.65 3.84 -12.18
N GLU A 467 31.21 3.10 -13.20
CA GLU A 467 30.83 3.66 -14.50
C GLU A 467 29.32 3.79 -14.59
N ARG A 468 28.86 4.78 -15.36
CA ARG A 468 27.43 5.02 -15.60
C ARG A 468 27.14 4.99 -17.08
N PHE A 469 26.20 4.12 -17.44
CA PHE A 469 25.70 4.00 -18.80
C PHE A 469 24.29 4.56 -18.87
N THR A 470 24.00 5.28 -19.94
CA THR A 470 22.63 5.69 -20.27
C THR A 470 21.80 4.47 -20.68
N SER A 471 20.47 4.56 -20.54
CA SER A 471 19.57 3.52 -21.04
C SER A 471 19.72 3.31 -22.56
N GLY A 472 20.11 4.35 -23.31
CA GLY A 472 20.40 4.24 -24.74
C GLY A 472 21.65 3.42 -25.05
N GLU A 473 22.74 3.61 -24.29
CA GLU A 473 23.97 2.83 -24.45
C GLU A 473 23.74 1.35 -24.10
N LEU A 474 23.02 1.07 -23.00
CA LEU A 474 22.64 -0.29 -22.64
C LEU A 474 21.72 -0.93 -23.70
N SER A 475 20.74 -0.17 -24.21
CA SER A 475 19.85 -0.61 -25.27
C SER A 475 20.62 -0.99 -26.53
N ALA A 476 21.55 -0.14 -26.99
CA ALA A 476 22.38 -0.42 -28.16
C ALA A 476 23.28 -1.65 -27.97
N ALA A 477 23.84 -1.85 -26.77
CA ALA A 477 24.66 -3.02 -26.47
C ALA A 477 23.84 -4.33 -26.52
N VAL A 478 22.63 -4.32 -25.95
CA VAL A 478 21.72 -5.48 -25.98
C VAL A 478 21.20 -5.73 -27.40
N ASP A 479 20.90 -4.68 -28.16
CA ASP A 479 20.47 -4.79 -29.56
C ASP A 479 21.54 -5.42 -30.45
N LEU A 480 22.81 -5.07 -30.23
CA LEU A 480 23.95 -5.70 -30.90
C LEU A 480 24.00 -7.21 -30.63
N LEU A 481 23.77 -7.64 -29.39
CA LEU A 481 23.69 -9.07 -29.04
C LEU A 481 22.49 -9.77 -29.70
N GLY A 482 21.37 -9.05 -29.85
CA GLY A 482 20.17 -9.49 -30.56
C GLY A 482 20.27 -9.44 -32.09
N GLY A 483 21.41 -9.05 -32.65
CA GLY A 483 21.63 -8.94 -34.10
C GLY A 483 20.91 -7.76 -34.75
N GLY A 484 20.59 -6.71 -34.00
CA GLY A 484 19.88 -5.53 -34.50
C GLY A 484 18.38 -5.78 -34.76
N SER A 485 17.79 -6.79 -34.11
CA SER A 485 16.42 -7.23 -34.38
C SER A 485 15.48 -6.95 -33.21
N ALA A 486 14.41 -6.19 -33.47
CA ALA A 486 13.30 -6.03 -32.53
C ALA A 486 12.70 -7.38 -32.08
N SER A 487 12.70 -8.40 -32.96
CA SER A 487 12.18 -9.73 -32.63
C SER A 487 12.91 -10.41 -31.48
N ALA A 488 14.21 -10.14 -31.31
CA ALA A 488 15.01 -10.67 -30.21
C ALA A 488 14.49 -10.16 -28.85
N PHE A 489 14.19 -8.86 -28.76
CA PHE A 489 13.60 -8.25 -27.57
C PHE A 489 12.20 -8.79 -27.27
N VAL A 490 11.35 -8.95 -28.30
CA VAL A 490 10.01 -9.52 -28.14
C VAL A 490 10.08 -10.95 -27.61
N THR A 491 10.93 -11.79 -28.21
CA THR A 491 11.09 -13.19 -27.77
C THR A 491 11.63 -13.29 -26.35
N ALA A 492 12.66 -12.51 -26.02
CA ALA A 492 13.21 -12.47 -24.68
C ALA A 492 12.18 -11.99 -23.64
N GLY A 493 11.45 -10.90 -23.95
CA GLY A 493 10.41 -10.36 -23.08
C GLY A 493 9.29 -11.38 -22.82
N LEU A 494 8.81 -12.07 -23.86
CA LEU A 494 7.77 -13.11 -23.73
C LEU A 494 8.26 -14.30 -22.90
N GLU A 495 9.48 -14.78 -23.12
CA GLU A 495 10.01 -15.93 -22.37
C GLU A 495 10.25 -15.58 -20.90
N LEU A 496 10.77 -14.39 -20.60
CA LEU A 496 10.89 -13.90 -19.23
C LEU A 496 9.53 -13.74 -18.57
N ALA A 497 8.54 -13.21 -19.30
CA ALA A 497 7.18 -13.09 -18.80
C ALA A 497 6.57 -14.46 -18.47
N ARG A 498 6.75 -15.45 -19.36
CA ARG A 498 6.30 -16.84 -19.16
C ARG A 498 6.92 -17.49 -17.91
N ARG A 499 8.13 -17.06 -17.52
CA ARG A 499 8.82 -17.49 -16.29
C ARG A 499 8.40 -16.71 -15.04
N GLY A 500 7.47 -15.75 -15.16
CA GLY A 500 7.05 -14.87 -14.08
C GLY A 500 8.06 -13.77 -13.74
N GLU A 501 9.07 -13.55 -14.58
CA GLU A 501 10.14 -12.55 -14.39
C GLU A 501 9.73 -11.18 -14.95
N HIS A 502 8.49 -10.74 -14.66
CA HIS A 502 7.89 -9.52 -15.21
C HIS A 502 8.74 -8.25 -15.06
N PRO A 503 9.41 -7.97 -13.91
CA PRO A 503 10.26 -6.78 -13.80
C PRO A 503 11.44 -6.79 -14.78
N LEU A 504 12.07 -7.96 -14.98
CA LEU A 504 13.18 -8.12 -15.90
C LEU A 504 12.70 -8.09 -17.35
N ALA A 505 11.56 -8.74 -17.64
CA ALA A 505 10.92 -8.68 -18.94
C ALA A 505 10.60 -7.22 -19.33
N LEU A 506 10.04 -6.43 -18.41
CA LEU A 506 9.73 -5.03 -18.64
C LEU A 506 10.99 -4.22 -18.95
N HIS A 507 12.06 -4.42 -18.19
CA HIS A 507 13.34 -3.76 -18.46
C HIS A 507 13.90 -4.09 -19.85
N ILE A 508 13.88 -5.36 -20.25
CA ILE A 508 14.33 -5.78 -21.59
C ILE A 508 13.46 -5.15 -22.69
N VAL A 509 12.13 -5.12 -22.51
CA VAL A 509 11.21 -4.54 -23.48
C VAL A 509 11.39 -3.02 -23.58
N ASP A 510 11.59 -2.32 -22.47
CA ASP A 510 11.90 -0.88 -22.45
C ASP A 510 13.21 -0.58 -23.20
N LEU A 511 14.27 -1.38 -23.00
CA LEU A 511 15.48 -1.29 -23.81
C LEU A 511 15.20 -1.54 -25.29
N GLY A 512 14.37 -2.52 -25.62
CA GLY A 512 13.97 -2.79 -27.01
C GLY A 512 13.27 -1.61 -27.67
N LEU A 513 12.39 -0.91 -26.95
CA LEU A 513 11.67 0.27 -27.45
C LEU A 513 12.58 1.50 -27.67
N LEU A 514 13.71 1.59 -26.97
CA LEU A 514 14.71 2.63 -27.22
C LEU A 514 15.45 2.41 -28.55
N SER A 515 15.79 1.16 -28.89
CA SER A 515 16.48 0.83 -30.16
C SER A 515 15.53 0.69 -31.34
N HIS A 516 14.31 0.20 -31.10
CA HIS A 516 13.30 -0.07 -32.13
C HIS A 516 11.99 0.69 -31.82
N PRO A 517 12.01 2.03 -31.84
CA PRO A 517 10.82 2.82 -31.55
C PRO A 517 9.74 2.55 -32.60
N GLY A 518 8.51 2.34 -32.14
CA GLY A 518 7.34 2.15 -33.02
C GLY A 518 7.01 0.70 -33.39
N VAL A 519 7.74 -0.30 -32.88
CA VAL A 519 7.38 -1.72 -33.03
C VAL A 519 6.14 -2.02 -32.17
N PRO A 520 4.97 -2.33 -32.77
CA PRO A 520 3.71 -2.50 -32.03
C PRO A 520 3.76 -3.66 -31.02
N GLU A 521 4.45 -4.73 -31.35
CA GLU A 521 4.58 -5.92 -30.49
C GLU A 521 5.30 -5.59 -29.18
N LEU A 522 6.35 -4.76 -29.22
CA LEU A 522 7.06 -4.31 -28.03
C LEU A 522 6.20 -3.37 -27.19
N ALA A 523 5.46 -2.45 -27.83
CA ALA A 523 4.55 -1.55 -27.12
C ALA A 523 3.42 -2.32 -26.42
N GLY A 524 2.81 -3.28 -27.11
CA GLY A 524 1.77 -4.15 -26.56
C GLY A 524 2.29 -5.01 -25.40
N LEU A 525 3.48 -5.61 -25.56
CA LEU A 525 4.10 -6.40 -24.49
C LEU A 525 4.45 -5.54 -23.27
N ARG A 526 4.98 -4.32 -23.48
CA ARG A 526 5.23 -3.35 -22.40
C ARG A 526 3.96 -3.06 -21.61
N GLN A 527 2.85 -2.78 -22.30
CA GLN A 527 1.58 -2.48 -21.64
C GLN A 527 1.07 -3.66 -20.80
N SER A 528 1.14 -4.87 -21.34
CA SER A 528 0.76 -6.09 -20.61
C SER A 528 1.63 -6.29 -19.37
N LEU A 529 2.95 -6.13 -19.49
CA LEU A 529 3.89 -6.26 -18.37
C LEU A 529 3.65 -5.22 -17.28
N LEU A 530 3.36 -3.97 -17.65
CA LEU A 530 3.01 -2.93 -16.69
C LEU A 530 1.75 -3.27 -15.91
N GLN A 531 0.70 -3.77 -16.58
CA GLN A 531 -0.51 -4.25 -15.89
C GLN A 531 -0.19 -5.41 -14.93
N SER A 532 0.67 -6.36 -15.31
CA SER A 532 1.14 -7.41 -14.40
C SER A 532 1.90 -6.84 -13.19
N MET A 533 2.69 -5.78 -13.39
CA MET A 533 3.38 -5.10 -12.30
C MET A 533 2.41 -4.36 -11.37
N VAL A 534 1.37 -3.72 -11.90
CA VAL A 534 0.28 -3.15 -11.09
C VAL A 534 -0.40 -4.24 -10.26
N ALA A 535 -0.82 -5.33 -10.90
CA ALA A 535 -1.47 -6.47 -10.23
C ALA A 535 -0.62 -7.04 -9.09
N ARG A 536 0.70 -7.17 -9.30
CA ARG A 536 1.63 -7.72 -8.30
C ARG A 536 1.75 -6.85 -7.06
N ASN A 537 1.81 -5.53 -7.23
CA ASN A 537 2.16 -4.61 -6.14
C ASN A 537 0.95 -4.11 -5.32
N GLN A 538 -0.27 -4.37 -5.78
CA GLN A 538 -1.50 -3.76 -5.27
C GLN A 538 -1.81 -3.94 -3.77
N MET A 539 -1.25 -4.96 -3.10
CA MET A 539 -1.48 -5.20 -1.66
C MET A 539 -0.25 -4.95 -0.77
N LEU A 540 0.95 -4.99 -1.35
CA LEU A 540 2.21 -5.02 -0.60
C LEU A 540 3.05 -3.78 -0.84
N ASN A 541 2.91 -3.10 -1.98
CA ASN A 541 3.77 -1.97 -2.28
C ASN A 541 2.98 -0.89 -3.04
N PRO A 542 2.27 -0.01 -2.34
CA PRO A 542 1.45 1.02 -2.98
C PRO A 542 2.28 2.02 -3.80
N PHE A 543 3.54 2.26 -3.44
CA PHE A 543 4.44 3.16 -4.17
C PHE A 543 4.79 2.59 -5.55
N LYS A 544 5.15 1.30 -5.62
CA LYS A 544 5.35 0.58 -6.89
C LYS A 544 4.04 0.46 -7.66
N PHE A 545 2.94 0.14 -7.00
CA PHE A 545 1.61 0.06 -7.62
C PHE A 545 1.28 1.36 -8.38
N MET A 546 1.37 2.49 -7.70
CA MET A 546 1.11 3.81 -8.26
C MET A 546 2.10 4.17 -9.37
N HIS A 547 3.39 3.88 -9.19
CA HIS A 547 4.40 4.12 -10.21
C HIS A 547 4.10 3.35 -11.51
N TYR A 548 3.83 2.05 -11.42
CA TYR A 548 3.50 1.24 -12.60
C TYR A 548 2.14 1.59 -13.21
N ALA A 549 1.16 1.96 -12.39
CA ALA A 549 -0.14 2.43 -12.87
C ALA A 549 0.01 3.72 -13.68
N SER A 550 0.82 4.65 -13.20
CA SER A 550 1.16 5.89 -13.91
C SER A 550 1.91 5.61 -15.21
N LEU A 551 2.92 4.73 -15.21
CA LEU A 551 3.64 4.33 -16.43
C LEU A 551 2.75 3.62 -17.47
N ALA A 552 1.68 2.97 -17.01
CA ALA A 552 0.67 2.30 -17.83
C ALA A 552 -0.45 3.23 -18.31
N GLY A 553 -0.51 4.47 -17.80
CA GLY A 553 -1.57 5.43 -18.11
C GLY A 553 -2.95 4.99 -17.61
N LEU A 554 -3.04 4.32 -16.46
CA LEU A 554 -4.30 3.81 -15.93
C LEU A 554 -5.07 4.85 -15.11
N GLU A 555 -6.26 5.23 -15.55
CA GLU A 555 -7.20 5.98 -14.71
C GLU A 555 -7.95 5.04 -13.75
N LEU A 556 -7.65 5.14 -12.47
CA LEU A 556 -8.26 4.29 -11.44
C LEU A 556 -9.47 5.01 -10.85
N ARG A 557 -10.68 4.56 -11.17
CA ARG A 557 -11.93 5.19 -10.67
C ARG A 557 -12.23 4.82 -9.22
N PRO A 558 -12.87 5.72 -8.44
CA PRO A 558 -13.38 5.41 -7.10
C PRO A 558 -14.37 4.25 -7.12
N THR A 559 -14.36 3.43 -6.06
CA THR A 559 -15.31 2.31 -5.87
C THR A 559 -16.50 2.64 -4.96
N GLY A 560 -16.44 3.78 -4.25
CA GLY A 560 -17.40 4.22 -3.22
C GLY A 560 -18.49 5.16 -3.71
#